data_AF-A0A090QU40-F1
#
_entry.id   AF-A0A090QU40-F1
#
_cell.length_a   1.000
_cell.length_b   1.000
_cell.length_c   1.000
_cell.angle_alpha   90.00
_cell.angle_beta   90.00
_cell.angle_gamma   90.00
#
_symmetry.space_group_name_H-M   'P 1'
#
loop_
_entity.id
_entity.type
_entity.pdbx_description
1 polymer ?
#
loop_
_entity_poly.entity_id
_entity_poly.type
_entity_poly.pdbx_seq_one_letter_code
_entity_poly.pdbx_strand_id
1 'polypeptide(L)'
;MNKYQQAYRIFQQCDNYPQLTLILTNISTVYIQMEEWAEAKDYAERALAMYEEHGMNNPFIATLLHTNLGEIAAKFGEQEQQKEHVERAVLLADRIPLVRAQVITRMNLSSYFIDTGDYDRALDVAKQCLVVALGENSQHPVNSANCDESIAKVYLAQGHYKEALKYARTAMVSYKATMSGCGCWKSINYWLIFMNAPVISSKH
;
A
#
# COMPACT_ATOMS: atom_id res chain seq x y z
N MET A 1 7.55 -1.97 -19.06
CA MET A 1 7.49 -3.41 -19.38
C MET A 1 8.78 -3.99 -19.99
N ASN A 2 9.36 -3.41 -21.06
CA ASN A 2 10.52 -3.97 -21.77
C ASN A 2 11.75 -4.31 -20.88
N LYS A 3 12.11 -3.43 -19.92
CA LYS A 3 13.25 -3.67 -19.01
C LYS A 3 13.06 -4.86 -18.06
N TYR A 4 11.83 -5.11 -17.59
CA TYR A 4 11.54 -6.24 -16.70
C TYR A 4 11.58 -7.58 -17.45
N GLN A 5 11.06 -7.62 -18.69
CA GLN A 5 11.13 -8.81 -19.53
C GLN A 5 12.58 -9.18 -19.88
N GLN A 6 13.43 -8.20 -20.15
CA GLN A 6 14.85 -8.43 -20.41
C GLN A 6 15.57 -8.97 -19.16
N ALA A 7 15.33 -8.35 -18.00
CA ALA A 7 15.91 -8.81 -16.73
C ALA A 7 15.47 -10.24 -16.38
N TYR A 8 14.19 -10.58 -16.58
CA TYR A 8 13.66 -11.92 -16.36
C TYR A 8 14.41 -12.97 -17.18
N ARG A 9 14.61 -12.74 -18.49
CA ARG A 9 15.34 -13.69 -19.35
C ARG A 9 16.78 -13.92 -18.90
N ILE A 10 17.48 -12.87 -18.47
CA ILE A 10 18.87 -12.96 -18.03
C ILE A 10 18.95 -13.75 -16.71
N PHE A 11 18.12 -13.42 -15.72
CA PHE A 11 18.18 -14.11 -14.43
C PHE A 11 17.67 -15.55 -14.50
N GLN A 12 16.79 -15.87 -15.45
CA GLN A 12 16.36 -17.25 -15.74
C GLN A 12 17.51 -18.10 -16.27
N GLN A 13 18.46 -17.51 -17.01
CA GLN A 13 19.65 -18.21 -17.49
C GLN A 13 20.73 -18.40 -16.41
N CYS A 14 20.60 -17.71 -15.27
CA CYS A 14 21.57 -17.74 -14.17
C CYS A 14 21.01 -18.37 -12.89
N ASP A 15 19.83 -19.01 -12.94
CA ASP A 15 19.13 -19.61 -11.80
C ASP A 15 19.02 -18.68 -10.58
N ASN A 16 18.87 -17.37 -10.82
CA ASN A 16 18.78 -16.38 -9.76
C ASN A 16 17.32 -16.17 -9.33
N TYR A 17 16.75 -17.19 -8.68
CA TYR A 17 15.33 -17.24 -8.33
C TYR A 17 14.83 -16.11 -7.41
N PRO A 18 15.61 -15.60 -6.42
CA PRO A 18 15.17 -14.45 -5.63
C PRO A 18 14.98 -13.18 -6.50
N GLN A 19 15.87 -12.93 -7.45
CA GLN A 19 15.80 -11.78 -8.35
C GLN A 19 14.65 -11.94 -9.34
N LEU A 20 14.43 -13.15 -9.86
CA LEU A 20 13.28 -13.46 -10.72
C LEU A 20 11.95 -13.24 -9.99
N THR A 21 11.86 -13.72 -8.75
CA THR A 21 10.67 -13.55 -7.92
C THR A 21 10.40 -12.07 -7.68
N LEU A 22 11.42 -11.30 -7.31
CA LEU A 22 11.28 -9.85 -7.13
C LEU A 22 10.84 -9.15 -8.43
N ILE A 23 11.35 -9.57 -9.59
CA ILE A 23 10.92 -9.03 -10.89
C ILE A 23 9.45 -9.33 -11.15
N LEU A 24 9.00 -10.57 -10.95
CA LEU A 24 7.61 -10.95 -11.13
C LEU A 24 6.70 -10.16 -10.18
N THR A 25 7.08 -10.04 -8.91
CA THR A 25 6.38 -9.21 -7.93
C THR A 25 6.30 -7.75 -8.36
N ASN A 26 7.40 -7.17 -8.87
CA ASN A 26 7.40 -5.78 -9.35
C ASN A 26 6.54 -5.60 -10.61
N ILE A 27 6.50 -6.58 -11.52
CA ILE A 27 5.60 -6.56 -12.68
C ILE A 27 4.15 -6.57 -12.20
N SER A 28 3.82 -7.44 -11.24
CA SER A 28 2.49 -7.46 -10.62
C SER A 28 2.12 -6.09 -10.03
N THR A 29 3.02 -5.44 -9.28
CA THR A 29 2.79 -4.08 -8.76
C THR A 29 2.50 -3.06 -9.87
N VAL A 30 3.19 -3.15 -11.01
CA VAL A 30 2.93 -2.26 -12.16
C VAL A 30 1.53 -2.48 -12.73
N TYR A 31 1.08 -3.73 -12.85
CA TYR A 31 -0.26 -4.04 -13.32
C TYR A 31 -1.35 -3.62 -12.32
N ILE A 32 -1.11 -3.75 -11.00
CA ILE A 32 -1.98 -3.18 -9.96
C ILE A 32 -2.15 -1.67 -10.17
N GLN A 33 -1.05 -0.94 -10.40
CA GLN A 33 -1.08 0.50 -10.64
C GLN A 33 -1.77 0.91 -11.94
N MET A 34 -1.83 -0.01 -12.91
CA MET A 34 -2.57 0.15 -14.17
C MET A 34 -4.04 -0.30 -14.05
N GLU A 35 -4.44 -0.81 -12.89
CA GLU A 35 -5.75 -1.44 -12.64
C GLU A 35 -6.04 -2.64 -13.56
N GLU A 36 -4.99 -3.29 -14.07
CA GLU A 36 -5.04 -4.52 -14.87
C GLU A 36 -4.92 -5.74 -13.94
N TRP A 37 -6.03 -6.03 -13.24
CA TRP A 37 -6.03 -6.94 -12.08
C TRP A 37 -5.83 -8.41 -12.42
N ALA A 38 -6.22 -8.85 -13.62
CA ALA A 38 -6.04 -10.24 -14.04
C ALA A 38 -4.56 -10.54 -14.30
N GLU A 39 -3.86 -9.63 -14.99
CA GLU A 39 -2.43 -9.68 -15.24
C GLU A 39 -1.66 -9.56 -13.92
N ALA A 40 -2.06 -8.64 -13.05
CA ALA A 40 -1.47 -8.51 -11.72
C ALA A 40 -1.51 -9.83 -10.92
N LYS A 41 -2.65 -10.54 -10.98
CA LYS A 41 -2.84 -11.85 -10.35
C LYS A 41 -1.95 -12.93 -10.94
N ASP A 42 -1.90 -13.07 -12.28
CA ASP A 42 -1.00 -14.04 -12.95
C ASP A 42 0.46 -13.87 -12.49
N TYR A 43 0.96 -12.64 -12.54
CA TYR A 43 2.35 -12.37 -12.16
C TYR A 43 2.62 -12.57 -10.66
N ALA A 44 1.66 -12.26 -9.79
CA ALA A 44 1.79 -12.49 -8.36
C ALA A 44 1.78 -13.98 -8.00
N GLU A 45 0.88 -14.76 -8.60
CA GLU A 45 0.81 -16.22 -8.38
C GLU A 45 2.07 -16.93 -8.88
N ARG A 46 2.61 -16.51 -10.03
CA ARG A 46 3.89 -17.03 -10.54
C ARG A 46 5.07 -16.67 -9.62
N ALA A 47 5.06 -15.47 -9.03
CA ALA A 47 6.07 -15.09 -8.06
C ALA A 47 5.95 -15.93 -6.77
N LEU A 48 4.73 -16.21 -6.31
CA LEU A 48 4.48 -17.06 -5.14
C LEU A 48 4.93 -18.50 -5.37
N ALA A 49 4.53 -19.10 -6.49
CA ALA A 49 4.96 -20.45 -6.85
C ALA A 49 6.49 -20.57 -6.87
N MET A 50 7.17 -19.58 -7.47
CA MET A 50 8.64 -19.55 -7.49
C MET A 50 9.24 -19.39 -6.08
N TYR A 51 8.67 -18.51 -5.25
CA TYR A 51 9.09 -18.31 -3.86
C TYR A 51 9.04 -19.60 -3.05
N GLU A 52 7.96 -20.36 -3.21
CA GLU A 52 7.71 -21.62 -2.51
C GLU A 52 8.54 -22.79 -3.05
N GLU A 53 8.59 -22.97 -4.37
CA GLU A 53 9.32 -24.05 -5.04
C GLU A 53 10.81 -24.06 -4.65
N HIS A 54 11.41 -22.87 -4.52
CA HIS A 54 12.82 -22.73 -4.14
C HIS A 54 13.04 -22.47 -2.65
N GLY A 55 12.01 -22.63 -1.80
CA GLY A 55 12.12 -22.51 -0.35
C GLY A 55 12.72 -21.19 0.12
N MET A 56 12.40 -20.09 -0.57
CA MET A 56 12.98 -18.79 -0.27
C MET A 56 12.59 -18.34 1.14
N ASN A 57 13.55 -17.70 1.83
CA ASN A 57 13.33 -17.11 3.14
C ASN A 57 13.85 -15.67 3.18
N ASN A 58 13.38 -14.88 2.21
CA ASN A 58 13.67 -13.46 2.15
C ASN A 58 12.43 -12.68 2.60
N PRO A 59 12.44 -12.07 3.81
CA PRO A 59 11.28 -11.34 4.33
C PRO A 59 10.94 -10.12 3.47
N PHE A 60 11.92 -9.45 2.86
CA PHE A 60 11.66 -8.30 1.99
C PHE A 60 10.85 -8.66 0.75
N ILE A 61 11.25 -9.72 0.05
CA ILE A 61 10.51 -10.21 -1.13
C ILE A 61 9.12 -10.69 -0.71
N ALA A 62 9.02 -11.45 0.39
CA ALA A 62 7.74 -11.96 0.86
C ALA A 62 6.79 -10.85 1.30
N THR A 63 7.27 -9.81 2.00
CA THR A 63 6.44 -8.67 2.38
C THR A 63 5.82 -8.01 1.15
N LEU A 64 6.61 -7.74 0.10
CA LEU A 64 6.10 -7.11 -1.12
C LEU A 64 5.10 -8.02 -1.84
N LEU A 65 5.42 -9.31 -1.96
CA LEU A 65 4.56 -10.29 -2.60
C LEU A 65 3.20 -10.44 -1.90
N HIS A 66 3.21 -10.63 -0.57
CA HIS A 66 1.96 -10.71 0.22
C HIS A 66 1.20 -9.38 0.24
N THR A 67 1.88 -8.23 0.13
CA THR A 67 1.20 -6.93 -0.02
C THR A 67 0.39 -6.87 -1.32
N ASN A 68 0.99 -7.26 -2.44
CA ASN A 68 0.30 -7.31 -3.74
C ASN A 68 -0.84 -8.32 -3.73
N LEU A 69 -0.61 -9.54 -3.24
CA LEU A 69 -1.63 -10.60 -3.19
C LEU A 69 -2.82 -10.20 -2.33
N GLY A 70 -2.60 -9.50 -1.21
CA GLY A 70 -3.67 -8.96 -0.38
C GLY A 70 -4.52 -7.91 -1.11
N GLU A 71 -3.87 -7.00 -1.84
CA GLU A 71 -4.58 -5.98 -2.63
C GLU A 71 -5.37 -6.60 -3.81
N ILE A 72 -4.77 -7.58 -4.49
CA ILE A 72 -5.43 -8.35 -5.56
C ILE A 72 -6.64 -9.10 -5.00
N ALA A 73 -6.48 -9.83 -3.88
CA ALA A 73 -7.59 -10.56 -3.25
C ALA A 73 -8.73 -9.62 -2.83
N ALA A 74 -8.41 -8.43 -2.29
CA ALA A 74 -9.39 -7.40 -1.98
C ALA A 74 -10.20 -7.00 -3.22
N LYS A 75 -9.52 -6.78 -4.35
CA LYS A 75 -10.18 -6.40 -5.61
C LYS A 75 -11.15 -7.47 -6.11
N PHE A 76 -10.78 -8.74 -5.99
CA PHE A 76 -11.61 -9.87 -6.42
C PHE A 76 -12.67 -10.29 -5.38
N GLY A 77 -12.72 -9.63 -4.21
CA GLY A 77 -13.65 -9.99 -3.12
C GLY A 77 -13.29 -11.29 -2.41
N GLU A 78 -12.03 -11.73 -2.52
CA GLU A 78 -11.52 -12.97 -1.94
C GLU A 78 -11.13 -12.74 -0.46
N GLN A 79 -12.13 -12.52 0.39
CA GLN A 79 -11.96 -12.00 1.75
C GLN A 79 -11.00 -12.83 2.64
N GLU A 80 -11.08 -14.17 2.59
CA GLU A 80 -10.19 -15.04 3.37
C GLU A 80 -8.74 -14.96 2.90
N GLN A 81 -8.51 -14.94 1.59
CA GLN A 81 -7.17 -14.79 1.02
C GLN A 81 -6.60 -13.40 1.33
N GLN A 82 -7.44 -12.35 1.20
CA GLN A 82 -7.05 -11.00 1.57
C GLN A 82 -6.54 -10.97 3.00
N LYS A 83 -7.33 -11.51 3.95
CA LYS A 83 -6.96 -11.59 5.38
C LYS A 83 -5.61 -12.25 5.59
N GLU A 84 -5.42 -13.45 5.02
CA GLU A 84 -4.18 -14.20 5.13
C GLU A 84 -2.98 -13.38 4.64
N HIS A 85 -3.07 -12.82 3.43
CA HIS A 85 -1.98 -12.08 2.83
C HIS A 85 -1.68 -10.77 3.58
N VAL A 86 -2.69 -10.00 4.02
CA VAL A 86 -2.43 -8.74 4.75
C VAL A 86 -1.85 -8.99 6.14
N GLU A 87 -2.33 -10.00 6.88
CA GLU A 87 -1.78 -10.36 8.20
C GLU A 87 -0.33 -10.88 8.05
N ARG A 88 -0.08 -11.70 7.03
CA ARG A 88 1.27 -12.20 6.74
C ARG A 88 2.23 -11.09 6.36
N ALA A 89 1.79 -10.13 5.55
CA ALA A 89 2.60 -8.99 5.12
C ALA A 89 3.06 -8.13 6.30
N VAL A 90 2.18 -7.84 7.26
CA VAL A 90 2.53 -7.09 8.49
C VAL A 90 3.56 -7.85 9.31
N LEU A 91 3.35 -9.15 9.56
CA LEU A 91 4.28 -9.99 10.33
C LEU A 91 5.68 -10.05 9.71
N LEU A 92 5.77 -10.06 8.38
CA LEU A 92 7.03 -10.06 7.66
C LEU A 92 7.69 -8.67 7.66
N ALA A 93 6.89 -7.61 7.49
CA ALA A 93 7.38 -6.23 7.48
C ALA A 93 8.05 -5.84 8.80
N ASP A 94 7.53 -6.35 9.92
CA ASP A 94 8.10 -6.10 11.25
C ASP A 94 9.49 -6.76 11.45
N ARG A 95 9.89 -7.69 10.57
CA ARG A 95 11.22 -8.30 10.58
C ARG A 95 12.25 -7.53 9.76
N ILE A 96 11.84 -6.47 9.07
CA ILE A 96 12.69 -5.69 8.17
C ILE A 96 12.83 -4.27 8.73
N PRO A 97 14.04 -3.69 8.80
CA PRO A 97 14.24 -2.30 9.25
C PRO A 97 13.85 -1.29 8.17
N LEU A 98 12.67 -1.44 7.56
CA LEU A 98 12.15 -0.58 6.51
C LEU A 98 10.77 -0.04 6.91
N VAL A 99 10.77 1.15 7.53
CA VAL A 99 9.57 1.84 8.03
C VAL A 99 8.49 1.95 6.95
N ARG A 100 8.88 2.20 5.69
CA ARG A 100 7.94 2.30 4.58
C ARG A 100 7.12 1.02 4.37
N ALA A 101 7.74 -0.15 4.48
CA ALA A 101 7.05 -1.43 4.34
C ALA A 101 6.10 -1.68 5.51
N GLN A 102 6.54 -1.35 6.73
CA GLN A 102 5.72 -1.47 7.94
C GLN A 102 4.49 -0.56 7.92
N VAL A 103 4.61 0.62 7.32
CA VAL A 103 3.49 1.57 7.11
C VAL A 103 2.50 1.04 6.08
N ILE A 104 2.97 0.68 4.88
CA ILE A 104 2.10 0.21 3.78
C ILE A 104 1.29 -1.02 4.21
N THR A 105 1.94 -2.00 4.83
CA THR A 105 1.27 -3.24 5.26
C THR A 105 0.18 -2.99 6.31
N ARG A 106 0.42 -2.07 7.25
CA ARG A 106 -0.59 -1.66 8.23
C ARG A 106 -1.74 -0.88 7.61
N MET A 107 -1.48 -0.05 6.60
CA MET A 107 -2.56 0.61 5.85
C MET A 107 -3.46 -0.40 5.15
N ASN A 108 -2.88 -1.43 4.52
CA ASN A 108 -3.65 -2.47 3.85
C ASN A 108 -4.46 -3.31 4.85
N LEU A 109 -3.89 -3.63 6.02
CA LEU A 109 -4.60 -4.31 7.09
C LEU A 109 -5.74 -3.45 7.67
N SER A 110 -5.52 -2.15 7.84
CA SER A 110 -6.59 -1.20 8.23
C SER A 110 -7.70 -1.16 7.18
N SER A 111 -7.36 -1.10 5.89
CA SER A 111 -8.34 -1.15 4.79
C SER A 111 -9.17 -2.43 4.83
N TYR A 112 -8.53 -3.59 5.05
CA TYR A 112 -9.25 -4.85 5.24
C TYR A 112 -10.29 -4.78 6.36
N PHE A 113 -9.94 -4.18 7.51
CA PHE A 113 -10.90 -3.99 8.59
C PHE A 113 -12.02 -3.00 8.26
N ILE A 114 -11.75 -1.96 7.48
CA ILE A 114 -12.81 -1.09 6.95
C ILE A 114 -13.77 -1.89 6.06
N ASP A 115 -13.23 -2.67 5.13
CA ASP A 115 -14.01 -3.44 4.14
C ASP A 115 -14.88 -4.52 4.83
N THR A 116 -14.41 -5.05 5.96
CA THR A 116 -15.12 -6.06 6.75
C THR A 116 -15.99 -5.48 7.87
N GLY A 117 -16.00 -4.15 8.04
CA GLY A 117 -16.83 -3.43 9.01
C GLY A 117 -16.28 -3.42 10.45
N ASP A 118 -15.08 -3.93 10.70
CA ASP A 118 -14.42 -3.91 12.02
C ASP A 118 -13.66 -2.59 12.23
N TYR A 119 -14.40 -1.49 12.37
CA TYR A 119 -13.81 -0.15 12.44
C TYR A 119 -12.92 0.07 13.67
N ASP A 120 -13.15 -0.66 14.76
CA ASP A 120 -12.34 -0.55 15.97
C ASP A 120 -10.93 -1.11 15.73
N ARG A 121 -10.83 -2.30 15.12
CA ARG A 121 -9.52 -2.84 14.71
C ARG A 121 -8.88 -2.01 13.60
N ALA A 122 -9.66 -1.50 12.66
CA ALA A 122 -9.14 -0.61 11.62
C ALA A 122 -8.46 0.62 12.24
N LEU A 123 -9.11 1.26 13.22
CA LEU A 123 -8.57 2.43 13.90
C LEU A 123 -7.34 2.08 14.73
N ASP A 124 -7.33 0.94 15.42
CA ASP A 124 -6.17 0.50 16.20
C ASP A 124 -4.95 0.29 15.30
N VAL A 125 -5.10 -0.47 14.21
CA VAL A 125 -4.01 -0.70 13.25
C VAL A 125 -3.54 0.60 12.60
N ALA A 126 -4.46 1.51 12.24
CA ALA A 126 -4.10 2.81 11.67
C ALA A 126 -3.33 3.69 12.68
N LYS A 127 -3.63 3.61 13.98
CA LYS A 127 -2.85 4.28 15.03
C LYS A 127 -1.48 3.63 15.24
N GLN A 128 -1.39 2.30 15.19
CA GLN A 128 -0.11 1.59 15.22
C GLN A 128 0.78 1.98 14.03
N CYS A 129 0.20 2.16 12.83
CA CYS A 129 0.90 2.71 11.67
C CYS A 129 1.56 4.05 12.03
N LEU A 130 0.81 4.96 12.67
CA LEU A 130 1.32 6.28 13.04
C LEU A 130 2.46 6.19 14.08
N VAL A 131 2.37 5.28 15.05
CA VAL A 131 3.46 5.03 16.01
C VAL A 131 4.75 4.61 15.29
N VAL A 132 4.65 3.67 14.34
CA VAL A 132 5.80 3.25 13.53
C VAL A 132 6.34 4.41 12.69
N ALA A 133 5.45 5.18 12.07
CA ALA A 133 5.82 6.30 11.21
C ALA A 133 6.41 7.51 11.95
N LEU A 134 6.29 7.57 13.29
CA LEU A 134 6.85 8.63 14.13
C LEU A 134 8.03 8.16 14.99
N GLY A 135 8.40 6.88 14.91
CA GLY A 135 9.55 6.33 15.64
C GLY A 135 10.90 6.91 15.19
N GLU A 136 11.94 6.69 15.99
CA GLU A 136 13.29 7.26 15.82
C GLU A 136 13.91 6.97 14.43
N ASN A 137 13.51 5.88 13.79
CA ASN A 137 14.00 5.45 12.47
C ASN A 137 13.17 6.00 11.30
N SER A 138 12.14 6.83 11.55
CA SER A 138 11.31 7.39 10.49
C SER A 138 11.93 8.64 9.87
N GLN A 139 12.33 8.52 8.61
CA GLN A 139 13.08 9.58 7.91
C GLN A 139 12.21 10.44 6.99
N HIS A 140 10.94 10.07 6.74
CA HIS A 140 10.14 10.71 5.70
C HIS A 140 8.74 11.11 6.18
N PRO A 141 8.35 12.40 6.12
CA PRO A 141 7.02 12.87 6.52
C PRO A 141 5.85 12.27 5.72
N VAL A 142 6.14 11.56 4.62
CA VAL A 142 5.12 10.84 3.83
C VAL A 142 4.58 9.65 4.61
N ASN A 143 5.40 9.02 5.45
CA ASN A 143 4.99 7.86 6.22
C ASN A 143 3.89 8.20 7.23
N SER A 144 4.02 9.31 7.97
CA SER A 144 2.99 9.76 8.90
C SER A 144 1.74 10.26 8.15
N ALA A 145 1.91 10.94 7.01
CA ALA A 145 0.80 11.36 6.15
C ALA A 145 -0.06 10.18 5.67
N ASN A 146 0.60 9.10 5.23
CA ASN A 146 -0.04 7.86 4.83
C ASN A 146 -0.86 7.22 5.97
N CYS A 147 -0.32 7.20 7.19
CA CYS A 147 -1.06 6.69 8.37
C CYS A 147 -2.22 7.60 8.76
N ASP A 148 -2.05 8.92 8.73
CA ASP A 148 -3.12 9.89 8.95
C ASP A 148 -4.26 9.72 7.93
N GLU A 149 -3.94 9.44 6.67
CA GLU A 149 -4.93 9.12 5.64
C GLU A 149 -5.69 7.84 5.98
N SER A 150 -5.01 6.80 6.46
CA SER A 150 -5.67 5.57 6.91
C SER A 150 -6.64 5.85 8.08
N ILE A 151 -6.22 6.63 9.08
CA ILE A 151 -7.09 7.05 10.19
C ILE A 151 -8.30 7.85 9.66
N ALA A 152 -8.09 8.76 8.71
CA ALA A 152 -9.16 9.53 8.10
C ALA A 152 -10.18 8.65 7.38
N LYS A 153 -9.72 7.61 6.66
CA LYS A 153 -10.59 6.62 6.00
C LYS A 153 -11.45 5.84 7.00
N VAL A 154 -10.88 5.45 8.15
CA VAL A 154 -11.65 4.77 9.21
C VAL A 154 -12.75 5.69 9.75
N TYR A 155 -12.43 6.93 10.11
CA TYR A 155 -13.44 7.88 10.59
C TYR A 155 -14.50 8.21 9.52
N LEU A 156 -14.11 8.28 8.25
CA LEU A 156 -15.04 8.47 7.15
C LEU A 156 -16.03 7.31 7.05
N ALA A 157 -15.54 6.06 7.14
CA ALA A 157 -16.38 4.87 7.12
C ALA A 157 -17.36 4.81 8.31
N GLN A 158 -16.97 5.35 9.47
CA GLN A 158 -17.83 5.47 10.65
C GLN A 158 -18.81 6.67 10.59
N GLY A 159 -18.71 7.56 9.60
CA GLY A 159 -19.50 8.79 9.52
C GLY A 159 -19.01 9.93 10.44
N HIS A 160 -17.83 9.80 11.04
CA HIS A 160 -17.18 10.81 11.88
C HIS A 160 -16.45 11.86 11.01
N TYR A 161 -17.22 12.69 10.30
CA TYR A 161 -16.70 13.59 9.27
C TYR A 161 -15.74 14.67 9.80
N LYS A 162 -15.93 15.15 11.03
CA LYS A 162 -15.08 16.20 11.63
C LYS A 162 -13.67 15.66 11.90
N GLU A 163 -13.60 14.45 12.45
CA GLU A 163 -12.39 13.72 12.73
C GLU A 163 -11.69 13.33 11.43
N ALA A 164 -12.43 12.80 10.45
CA ALA A 164 -11.90 12.48 9.13
C ALA A 164 -11.24 13.71 8.46
N LEU A 165 -11.92 14.87 8.47
CA LEU A 165 -11.37 16.12 7.94
C LEU A 165 -10.12 16.60 8.68
N LYS A 166 -10.07 16.42 10.01
CA LYS A 166 -8.89 16.78 10.80
C LYS A 166 -7.67 15.98 10.34
N TYR A 167 -7.77 14.65 10.26
CA TYR A 167 -6.65 13.79 9.86
C TYR A 167 -6.28 13.97 8.37
N ALA A 168 -7.27 14.12 7.48
CA ALA A 168 -7.01 14.41 6.07
C ALA A 168 -6.25 15.73 5.86
N ARG A 169 -6.55 16.77 6.65
CA ARG A 169 -5.80 18.03 6.62
C ARG A 169 -4.37 17.87 7.10
N THR A 170 -4.15 17.10 8.17
CA THR A 170 -2.79 16.79 8.66
C THR A 170 -1.97 16.07 7.59
N ALA A 171 -2.53 15.03 6.97
CA ALA A 171 -1.88 14.31 5.88
C ALA A 171 -1.52 15.25 4.71
N MET A 172 -2.44 16.13 4.31
CA MET A 172 -2.21 17.11 3.24
C MET A 172 -1.06 18.07 3.54
N VAL A 173 -0.95 18.55 4.78
CA VAL A 173 0.15 19.44 5.20
C VAL A 173 1.49 18.70 5.10
N SER A 174 1.55 17.46 5.58
CA SER A 174 2.75 16.62 5.50
C SER A 174 3.15 16.32 4.05
N TYR A 175 2.20 15.99 3.17
CA TYR A 175 2.46 15.81 1.74
C TYR A 175 2.99 17.10 1.10
N LYS A 176 2.36 18.24 1.37
CA LYS A 176 2.82 19.54 0.84
C LYS A 176 4.24 19.86 1.27
N ALA A 177 4.58 19.67 2.54
CA ALA A 177 5.92 19.91 3.05
C ALA A 177 6.99 19.07 2.32
N THR A 178 6.65 17.81 1.98
CA THR A 178 7.54 16.93 1.22
C THR A 178 7.64 17.32 -0.26
N MET A 179 6.55 17.83 -0.85
CA MET A 179 6.54 18.30 -2.24
C MET A 179 7.25 19.65 -2.42
N SER A 180 7.21 20.55 -1.45
CA SER A 180 7.97 21.82 -1.53
C SER A 180 9.47 21.66 -1.26
N GLY A 181 9.92 20.51 -0.77
CA GLY A 181 11.33 20.14 -0.67
C GLY A 181 11.93 19.55 -1.97
N CYS A 182 11.10 19.05 -2.88
CA CYS A 182 11.51 18.55 -4.20
C CYS A 182 11.11 19.58 -5.27
N GLY A 183 12.08 20.24 -5.92
CA GLY A 183 11.87 21.29 -6.92
C GLY A 183 11.18 20.90 -8.24
N CYS A 184 10.13 20.07 -8.22
CA CYS A 184 9.34 19.69 -9.40
C CYS A 184 7.85 20.02 -9.20
N TRP A 185 7.50 21.28 -9.41
CA TRP A 185 6.18 21.86 -9.19
C TRP A 185 5.16 21.63 -10.33
N LYS A 186 5.27 20.59 -11.19
CA LYS A 186 4.48 20.56 -12.45
C LYS A 186 3.72 19.30 -12.86
N SER A 187 3.57 18.25 -12.04
CA SER A 187 3.07 16.97 -12.62
C SER A 187 1.94 16.22 -11.92
N ILE A 188 1.26 16.75 -10.89
CA ILE A 188 0.13 16.00 -10.28
C ILE A 188 -1.06 16.92 -10.07
N ASN A 189 -1.77 17.18 -11.17
CA ASN A 189 -3.01 17.93 -11.24
C ASN A 189 -4.25 17.06 -10.91
N TYR A 190 -4.09 15.98 -10.14
CA TYR A 190 -5.18 15.03 -9.86
C TYR A 190 -6.02 15.37 -8.62
N TRP A 191 -5.47 16.12 -7.65
CA TRP A 191 -6.18 16.43 -6.40
C TRP A 191 -7.12 17.65 -6.47
N LEU A 192 -6.99 18.49 -7.51
CA LEU A 192 -7.87 19.65 -7.71
C LEU A 192 -9.26 19.26 -8.25
N ILE A 193 -9.44 18.04 -8.75
CA ILE A 193 -10.70 17.58 -9.35
C ILE A 193 -11.75 17.28 -8.25
N PHE A 194 -11.34 16.84 -7.05
CA PHE A 194 -12.27 16.56 -5.95
C PHE A 194 -12.70 17.79 -5.13
N MET A 195 -12.01 18.92 -5.26
CA MET A 195 -12.33 20.16 -4.51
C MET A 195 -13.15 21.19 -5.29
N ASN A 196 -13.37 20.99 -6.60
CA ASN A 196 -14.18 21.88 -7.44
C ASN A 196 -15.59 21.33 -7.71
N ALA A 197 -16.18 20.59 -6.75
CA ALA A 197 -17.63 20.42 -6.74
C ALA A 197 -18.27 21.76 -6.31
N PRO A 198 -19.15 22.37 -7.13
CA PRO A 198 -19.77 23.64 -6.78
C PRO A 198 -20.58 23.48 -5.50
N VAL A 199 -20.33 24.34 -4.52
CA VAL A 199 -21.18 24.51 -3.34
C VAL A 199 -22.57 24.86 -3.85
N ILE A 200 -23.51 23.94 -3.74
CA ILE A 200 -24.94 24.22 -3.91
C ILE A 200 -25.29 25.24 -2.83
N SER A 201 -25.36 26.52 -3.20
CA SER A 201 -25.91 27.57 -2.34
C SER A 201 -27.41 27.36 -2.26
N SER A 202 -27.86 26.66 -1.22
CA SER A 202 -29.26 26.69 -0.81
C SER A 202 -29.47 27.91 0.09
N LYS A 203 -30.05 28.99 -0.43
CA LYS A 203 -30.89 29.93 0.34
C LYS A 203 -31.88 30.63 -0.60
N HIS A 204 -33.16 30.41 -0.28
CA HIS A 204 -34.40 31.16 -0.55
C HIS A 204 -34.57 31.89 -1.89
#